data_AF-A0A8C7LWN5-F1
#
_entry.id   AF-A0A8C7LWN5-F1
#
_cell.length_a   1.000
_cell.length_b   1.000
_cell.length_c   1.000
_cell.angle_alpha   90.00
_cell.angle_beta   90.00
_cell.angle_gamma   90.00
#
_symmetry.space_group_name_H-M   'P 1'
#
loop_
_entity.id
_entity.type
_entity.pdbx_description
1 polymer ?
#
loop_
_entity_poly.entity_id
_entity_poly.type
_entity_poly.pdbx_seq_one_letter_code
_entity_poly.pdbx_strand_id
1 'polypeptide(L)'
;MSMNMASDISPAGGEGGPHTIMVGGSKPLHRFIRGEPKSTGIVMMFMGSSLFILGIPMRLDTLMSSAETFTPFWLGILFIISGLLYVLTEKNPSKQLVTASLALSIISMLGVTVAFFEFLKGIVNIRQSYDYYDHYNYDYNATESGRVVVPWRKQHLYQLISLEAVFMYQSLVGMVVLIVMTSFARVALHSSKTQAVVVMQDIPSPD
;
A
#
# COMPACT_ATOMS: atom_id res chain seq x y z
N MET A 1 -39.78 69.91 39.05
CA MET A 1 -38.70 69.58 38.10
C MET A 1 -38.88 68.12 37.72
N SER A 2 -39.07 67.83 36.42
CA SER A 2 -39.26 66.50 35.78
C SER A 2 -40.57 65.76 36.11
N MET A 3 -41.60 65.80 35.24
CA MET A 3 -41.88 64.87 34.11
C MET A 3 -42.16 63.43 34.59
N ASN A 4 -43.43 63.00 34.60
CA ASN A 4 -44.17 62.35 33.48
C ASN A 4 -43.44 61.08 33.00
N MET A 5 -44.05 59.93 32.76
CA MET A 5 -45.44 59.49 32.65
C MET A 5 -45.36 57.99 32.36
N ALA A 6 -46.38 57.23 32.78
CA ALA A 6 -47.00 56.15 32.00
C ALA A 6 -46.09 54.95 31.59
N SER A 7 -46.56 53.73 31.34
CA SER A 7 -47.88 53.11 31.24
C SER A 7 -47.58 51.61 31.10
N ASP A 8 -48.54 50.79 31.48
CA ASP A 8 -48.68 49.39 31.05
C ASP A 8 -48.30 49.17 29.58
N ILE A 9 -47.73 48.00 29.27
CA ILE A 9 -47.99 47.18 28.07
C ILE A 9 -47.16 45.89 28.21
N SER A 10 -47.81 44.73 28.11
CA SER A 10 -47.15 43.44 27.87
C SER A 10 -46.67 43.35 26.40
N PRO A 11 -45.52 42.70 26.15
CA PRO A 11 -45.32 41.93 24.92
C PRO A 11 -44.88 40.48 25.28
N ALA A 12 -45.50 39.44 24.73
CA ALA A 12 -45.24 38.87 23.41
C ALA A 12 -43.79 38.37 23.20
N GLY A 13 -43.65 37.05 23.10
CA GLY A 13 -42.67 36.34 22.26
C GLY A 13 -41.19 36.47 22.61
N GLY A 14 -40.56 35.34 22.97
CA GLY A 14 -39.10 35.29 23.08
C GLY A 14 -38.60 33.90 23.46
N GLU A 15 -38.18 33.18 22.43
CA GLU A 15 -37.30 32.02 22.38
C GLU A 15 -36.36 31.78 23.59
N GLY A 16 -36.11 30.50 23.91
CA GLY A 16 -34.89 30.14 24.63
C GLY A 16 -34.98 28.89 25.48
N GLY A 17 -34.97 27.72 24.85
CA GLY A 17 -34.64 26.48 25.57
C GLY A 17 -34.92 25.23 24.77
N PRO A 18 -34.01 24.80 23.88
CA PRO A 18 -34.08 23.45 23.36
C PRO A 18 -33.82 22.49 24.51
N HIS A 19 -34.88 21.75 24.83
CA HIS A 19 -34.89 20.55 25.63
C HIS A 19 -33.67 19.68 25.30
N THR A 20 -33.00 19.26 26.36
CA THR A 20 -31.91 18.29 26.40
C THR A 20 -32.36 16.97 25.76
N ILE A 21 -32.24 16.87 24.43
CA ILE A 21 -32.18 15.60 23.74
C ILE A 21 -30.72 15.21 23.69
N MET A 22 -30.29 14.51 24.75
CA MET A 22 -29.05 13.74 24.77
C MET A 22 -29.20 12.59 23.76
N VAL A 23 -28.95 12.87 22.48
CA VAL A 23 -28.69 11.84 21.47
C VAL A 23 -27.24 11.97 21.06
N GLY A 24 -26.39 11.18 21.74
CA GLY A 24 -25.25 10.43 21.17
C GLY A 24 -24.37 11.05 20.08
N GLY A 25 -24.30 12.37 19.99
CA GLY A 25 -23.50 13.09 19.01
C GLY A 25 -22.07 13.21 19.49
N SER A 26 -21.28 12.14 19.38
CA SER A 26 -19.84 12.19 19.08
C SER A 26 -19.11 10.84 19.23
N LYS A 27 -18.58 10.36 18.11
CA LYS A 27 -17.26 9.71 17.97
C LYS A 27 -17.13 8.21 18.34
N PRO A 28 -17.55 7.33 17.42
CA PRO A 28 -16.75 6.14 17.07
C PRO A 28 -15.91 6.36 15.80
N LEU A 29 -16.30 7.30 14.92
CA LEU A 29 -15.62 7.54 13.63
C LEU A 29 -14.30 8.32 13.75
N HIS A 30 -14.14 9.16 14.78
CA HIS A 30 -12.92 9.95 15.02
C HIS A 30 -11.77 9.14 15.64
N ARG A 31 -12.05 7.99 16.27
CA ARG A 31 -11.00 7.11 16.82
C ARG A 31 -10.41 6.18 15.76
N PHE A 32 -11.15 5.92 14.67
CA PHE A 32 -10.71 5.08 13.56
C PHE A 32 -9.91 5.85 12.48
N ILE A 33 -10.11 7.18 12.38
CA ILE A 33 -9.33 8.09 11.52
C ILE A 33 -7.96 8.46 12.13
N ARG A 34 -7.65 7.99 13.34
CA ARG A 34 -6.32 8.14 13.97
C ARG A 34 -5.32 7.04 13.58
N GLY A 35 -5.66 6.18 12.63
CA GLY A 35 -4.64 5.37 11.96
C GLY A 35 -3.98 6.24 10.92
N GLU A 36 -2.81 6.81 11.23
CA GLU A 36 -2.02 7.67 10.33
C GLU A 36 -1.80 6.98 8.98
N PRO A 37 -2.65 7.22 7.95
CA PRO A 37 -2.56 6.52 6.67
C PRO A 37 -1.25 6.90 5.95
N LYS A 38 -0.68 8.06 6.30
CA LYS A 38 0.64 8.54 5.86
C LYS A 38 1.71 7.49 6.04
N SER A 39 1.73 6.84 7.20
CA SER A 39 2.77 5.87 7.53
C SER A 39 2.72 4.67 6.57
N THR A 40 1.53 4.14 6.32
CA THR A 40 1.35 2.98 5.42
C THR A 40 1.78 3.29 3.99
N GLY A 41 1.52 4.51 3.49
CA GLY A 41 1.92 4.92 2.13
C GLY A 41 3.42 5.07 1.98
N ILE A 42 4.06 5.63 3.01
CA ILE A 42 5.52 5.76 3.09
C ILE A 42 6.19 4.37 3.16
N VAL A 43 5.65 3.44 3.96
CA VAL A 43 6.15 2.05 4.03
C VAL A 43 6.10 1.39 2.65
N MET A 44 5.02 1.59 1.89
CA MET A 44 4.90 1.05 0.53
C MET A 44 5.94 1.66 -0.44
N MET A 45 6.27 2.95 -0.31
CA MET A 45 7.38 3.54 -1.08
C MET A 45 8.74 2.94 -0.72
N PHE A 46 9.01 2.75 0.58
CA PHE A 46 10.25 2.09 1.03
C PHE A 46 10.33 0.65 0.56
N MET A 47 9.20 -0.06 0.54
CA MET A 47 9.15 -1.40 -0.04
C MET A 47 9.51 -1.38 -1.53
N GLY A 48 8.95 -0.43 -2.29
CA GLY A 48 9.26 -0.27 -3.70
C GLY A 48 10.75 0.05 -3.95
N SER A 49 11.35 0.96 -3.18
CA SER A 49 12.78 1.31 -3.33
C SER A 49 13.72 0.18 -2.94
N SER A 50 13.36 -0.62 -1.92
CA SER A 50 14.14 -1.80 -1.54
C SER A 50 14.22 -2.85 -2.66
N LEU A 51 13.17 -2.97 -3.48
CA LEU A 51 13.17 -3.87 -4.65
C LEU A 51 14.18 -3.42 -5.71
N PHE A 52 14.39 -2.11 -5.89
CA PHE A 52 15.44 -1.59 -6.77
C PHE A 52 16.84 -1.88 -6.22
N ILE A 53 17.08 -1.58 -4.95
CA ILE A 53 18.40 -1.73 -4.33
C ILE A 53 18.85 -3.20 -4.37
N LEU A 54 17.94 -4.12 -4.03
CA LEU A 54 18.22 -5.56 -4.06
C LEU A 54 18.16 -6.15 -5.48
N GLY A 55 17.40 -5.54 -6.39
CA GLY A 55 17.26 -6.01 -7.78
C GLY A 55 18.49 -5.73 -8.65
N ILE A 56 19.24 -4.67 -8.37
CA ILE A 56 20.49 -4.32 -9.09
C ILE A 56 21.55 -5.42 -9.00
N PRO A 57 21.98 -5.90 -7.81
CA PRO A 57 22.99 -6.95 -7.72
C PRO A 57 22.51 -8.25 -8.38
N MET A 58 21.21 -8.55 -8.30
CA MET A 58 20.65 -9.76 -8.90
C MET A 58 20.61 -9.73 -10.44
N ARG A 59 20.65 -8.54 -11.06
CA ARG A 59 20.81 -8.39 -12.53
C ARG A 59 22.24 -8.53 -13.01
N LEU A 60 23.21 -8.28 -12.14
CA LEU A 60 24.64 -8.34 -12.49
C LEU A 60 25.16 -9.78 -12.48
N ASP A 61 24.40 -10.71 -11.89
CA ASP A 61 24.71 -12.12 -11.91
C ASP A 61 24.29 -12.78 -13.24
N THR A 62 25.14 -13.68 -13.73
CA THR A 62 24.99 -14.39 -15.01
C THR A 62 24.14 -15.66 -14.93
N LEU A 63 23.57 -15.94 -13.75
CA LEU A 63 22.70 -17.09 -13.52
C LEU A 63 21.25 -16.72 -13.83
N MET A 64 20.56 -17.51 -14.65
CA MET A 64 19.14 -17.35 -14.97
C MET A 64 18.33 -17.24 -13.68
N SER A 65 17.84 -16.04 -13.39
CA SER A 65 17.10 -15.69 -12.19
C SER A 65 15.90 -14.83 -12.59
N SER A 66 14.92 -14.65 -11.69
CA SER A 66 13.73 -13.81 -11.92
C SER A 66 14.08 -12.37 -12.34
N ALA A 67 15.33 -11.97 -12.12
CA ALA A 67 15.92 -10.73 -12.60
C ALA A 67 15.85 -10.58 -14.14
N GLU A 68 15.96 -11.64 -14.96
CA GLU A 68 15.91 -11.53 -16.44
C GLU A 68 14.61 -10.87 -16.94
N THR A 69 13.49 -11.19 -16.28
CA THR A 69 12.16 -10.70 -16.62
C THR A 69 11.90 -9.27 -16.10
N PHE A 70 12.89 -8.62 -15.47
CA PHE A 70 12.77 -7.30 -14.84
C PHE A 70 11.63 -7.21 -13.81
N THR A 71 11.17 -8.34 -13.29
CA THR A 71 10.08 -8.47 -12.33
C THR A 71 10.22 -7.54 -11.12
N PRO A 72 11.37 -7.49 -10.39
CA PRO A 72 11.48 -6.61 -9.23
C PRO A 72 11.42 -5.12 -9.58
N PHE A 73 11.83 -4.72 -10.79
CA PHE A 73 11.80 -3.32 -11.22
C PHE A 73 10.39 -2.85 -11.52
N TRP A 74 9.62 -3.59 -12.34
CA TRP A 74 8.27 -3.19 -12.67
C TRP A 74 7.34 -3.27 -11.46
N LEU A 75 7.51 -4.29 -10.61
CA LEU A 75 6.81 -4.39 -9.33
C LEU A 75 7.16 -3.23 -8.38
N GLY A 76 8.44 -2.84 -8.30
CA GLY A 76 8.89 -1.70 -7.51
C GLY A 76 8.26 -0.38 -7.97
N ILE A 77 8.15 -0.16 -9.27
CA ILE A 77 7.46 1.02 -9.84
C ILE A 77 5.99 1.04 -9.41
N LEU A 78 5.29 -0.08 -9.54
CA LEU A 78 3.88 -0.18 -9.13
C LEU A 78 3.70 0.15 -7.64
N PHE A 79 4.59 -0.34 -6.78
CA PHE A 79 4.56 -0.03 -5.34
C PHE A 79 4.81 1.45 -5.06
N ILE A 80 5.80 2.08 -5.71
CA ILE A 80 6.08 3.51 -5.52
C ILE A 80 4.88 4.37 -5.96
N ILE A 81 4.33 4.10 -7.15
CA ILE A 81 3.20 4.89 -7.67
C ILE A 81 1.96 4.66 -6.79
N SER A 82 1.70 3.42 -6.37
CA SER A 82 0.60 3.08 -5.44
C SER A 82 0.72 3.82 -4.11
N GLY A 83 1.91 3.79 -3.49
CA GLY A 83 2.21 4.52 -2.26
C GLY A 83 2.06 6.04 -2.43
N LEU A 84 2.55 6.60 -3.54
CA LEU A 84 2.48 8.05 -3.81
C LEU A 84 1.06 8.55 -4.01
N LEU A 85 0.26 7.85 -4.82
CA LEU A 85 -1.14 8.21 -4.99
C LEU A 85 -1.91 8.10 -3.67
N TYR A 86 -1.60 7.12 -2.84
CA TYR A 86 -2.26 6.97 -1.53
C TYR A 86 -1.97 8.16 -0.61
N VAL A 87 -0.71 8.58 -0.49
CA VAL A 87 -0.31 9.75 0.31
C VAL A 87 -0.94 11.05 -0.23
N LEU A 88 -0.98 11.21 -1.56
CA LEU A 88 -1.62 12.37 -2.20
C LEU A 88 -3.12 12.44 -1.94
N THR A 89 -3.79 11.28 -1.98
CA THR A 89 -5.23 11.15 -1.72
C THR A 89 -5.58 11.55 -0.29
N GLU A 90 -4.71 11.24 0.68
CA GLU A 90 -4.90 11.68 2.06
C GLU A 90 -4.72 13.19 2.23
N LYS A 91 -3.71 13.78 1.58
CA LYS A 91 -3.44 15.23 1.69
C LYS A 91 -4.52 16.06 1.00
N ASN A 92 -5.04 15.60 -0.14
CA ASN A 92 -6.07 16.27 -0.91
C ASN A 92 -7.07 15.25 -1.48
N PRO A 93 -8.19 14.97 -0.79
CA PRO A 93 -9.17 13.99 -1.25
C PRO A 93 -9.99 14.54 -2.43
N SER A 94 -9.48 14.38 -3.66
CA SER A 94 -10.25 14.60 -4.88
C SER A 94 -10.91 13.29 -5.32
N LYS A 95 -12.17 13.36 -5.80
CA LYS A 95 -12.93 12.19 -6.29
C LYS A 95 -12.15 11.38 -7.35
N GLN A 96 -11.36 12.06 -8.18
CA GLN A 96 -10.53 11.43 -9.21
C GLN A 96 -9.32 10.71 -8.60
N LEU A 97 -8.65 11.31 -7.61
CA LEU A 97 -7.47 10.72 -6.94
C LEU A 97 -7.83 9.48 -6.14
N VAL A 98 -8.96 9.50 -5.41
CA VAL A 98 -9.40 8.33 -4.65
C VAL A 98 -9.69 7.15 -5.59
N THR A 99 -10.36 7.41 -6.72
CA THR A 99 -10.65 6.38 -7.72
C THR A 99 -9.37 5.84 -8.37
N ALA A 100 -8.41 6.73 -8.70
CA ALA A 100 -7.12 6.34 -9.25
C ALA A 100 -6.31 5.48 -8.26
N SER A 101 -6.29 5.84 -6.97
CA SER A 101 -5.61 5.05 -5.92
C SER A 101 -6.20 3.64 -5.79
N LEU A 102 -7.53 3.52 -5.89
CA LEU A 102 -8.21 2.23 -5.83
C LEU A 102 -7.91 1.39 -7.08
N ALA A 103 -7.98 1.97 -8.27
CA ALA A 103 -7.62 1.27 -9.52
C ALA A 103 -6.17 0.78 -9.47
N LEU A 104 -5.25 1.64 -9.06
CA LEU A 104 -3.82 1.30 -8.98
C LEU A 104 -3.52 0.25 -7.92
N SER A 105 -4.26 0.23 -6.80
CA SER A 105 -4.13 -0.83 -5.79
C SER A 105 -4.51 -2.21 -6.36
N ILE A 106 -5.54 -2.27 -7.21
CA ILE A 106 -5.95 -3.52 -7.89
C ILE A 106 -4.90 -3.96 -8.90
N ILE A 107 -4.40 -3.04 -9.73
CA ILE A 107 -3.32 -3.32 -10.69
C ILE A 107 -2.08 -3.83 -9.96
N SER A 108 -1.73 -3.20 -8.83
CA SER A 108 -0.58 -3.60 -8.01
C SER A 108 -0.79 -4.98 -7.39
N MET A 109 -2.01 -5.34 -6.94
CA MET A 109 -2.31 -6.69 -6.46
C MET A 109 -2.12 -7.74 -7.54
N LEU A 110 -2.56 -7.47 -8.78
CA LEU A 110 -2.31 -8.35 -9.92
C LEU A 110 -0.81 -8.48 -10.20
N GLY A 111 -0.08 -7.35 -10.22
CA GLY A 111 1.38 -7.34 -10.37
C GLY A 111 2.09 -8.18 -9.33
N VAL A 112 1.66 -8.11 -8.06
CA VAL A 112 2.19 -8.94 -6.97
C VAL A 112 1.95 -10.42 -7.22
N THR A 113 0.75 -10.82 -7.66
CA THR A 113 0.47 -12.24 -7.94
C THR A 113 1.35 -12.78 -9.07
N VAL A 114 1.53 -12.01 -10.16
CA VAL A 114 2.42 -12.40 -11.26
C VAL A 114 3.86 -12.50 -10.78
N ALA A 115 4.33 -11.49 -10.04
CA ALA A 115 5.68 -11.49 -9.49
C ALA A 115 5.94 -12.66 -8.54
N PHE A 116 4.96 -13.04 -7.71
CA PHE A 116 5.04 -14.19 -6.83
C PHE A 116 5.31 -15.48 -7.58
N PHE A 117 4.61 -15.72 -8.70
CA PHE A 117 4.86 -16.90 -9.54
C PHE A 117 6.23 -16.84 -10.22
N GLU A 118 6.68 -15.67 -10.66
CA GLU A 118 8.02 -15.51 -11.24
C GLU A 118 9.14 -15.75 -10.21
N PHE A 119 9.01 -15.27 -8.97
CA PHE A 119 9.95 -15.56 -7.88
C PHE A 119 9.97 -17.05 -7.55
N LEU A 120 8.78 -17.69 -7.50
CA LEU A 120 8.69 -19.13 -7.26
C LEU A 120 9.39 -19.93 -8.37
N LYS A 121 9.16 -19.55 -9.63
CA LYS A 121 9.81 -20.15 -10.79
C LYS A 121 11.32 -19.92 -10.77
N GLY A 122 11.78 -18.73 -10.36
CA GLY A 122 13.20 -18.42 -10.17
C GLY A 122 13.88 -19.36 -9.17
N ILE A 123 13.29 -19.55 -7.99
CA ILE A 123 13.79 -20.48 -6.96
C ILE A 123 13.86 -21.92 -7.49
N VAL A 124 12.81 -22.37 -8.17
CA VAL A 124 12.76 -23.73 -8.73
C VAL A 124 13.80 -23.92 -9.82
N ASN A 125 13.97 -22.95 -10.73
CA ASN A 125 14.94 -23.03 -11.81
C ASN A 125 16.38 -23.08 -11.28
N ILE A 126 16.72 -22.20 -10.33
CA ILE A 126 18.05 -22.18 -9.71
C ILE A 126 18.35 -23.54 -9.05
N ARG A 127 17.37 -24.12 -8.34
CA ARG A 127 17.54 -25.42 -7.70
C ARG A 127 17.68 -26.57 -8.70
N GLN A 128 16.84 -26.60 -9.74
CA GLN A 128 16.92 -27.64 -10.78
C GLN A 128 18.24 -27.57 -11.55
N SER A 129 18.68 -26.36 -11.91
CA SER A 129 19.96 -26.14 -12.57
C SER A 129 21.09 -26.64 -11.66
N TYR A 130 21.06 -26.30 -10.38
CA TYR A 130 22.07 -26.76 -9.43
C TYR A 130 22.13 -28.30 -9.31
N ASP A 131 21.00 -28.97 -9.10
CA ASP A 131 20.97 -30.44 -8.94
C ASP A 131 21.49 -31.15 -10.19
N TYR A 132 21.14 -30.65 -11.37
CA TYR A 132 21.67 -31.15 -12.63
C TYR A 132 23.19 -30.97 -12.71
N TYR A 133 23.70 -29.76 -12.44
CA TYR A 133 25.14 -29.50 -12.52
C TYR A 133 25.96 -30.21 -11.44
N ASP A 134 25.48 -30.34 -10.20
CA ASP A 134 26.19 -31.03 -9.11
C ASP A 134 26.30 -32.54 -9.42
N HIS A 135 25.23 -33.16 -9.92
CA HIS A 135 25.24 -34.57 -10.32
C HIS A 135 26.25 -34.86 -11.45
N TYR A 136 26.24 -34.05 -12.52
CA TYR A 136 27.17 -34.22 -13.64
C TYR A 136 28.65 -33.97 -13.26
N ASN A 137 28.93 -33.04 -12.34
CA ASN A 137 30.31 -32.71 -11.98
C ASN A 137 30.91 -33.70 -10.96
N TYR A 138 30.08 -34.29 -10.10
CA TYR A 138 30.53 -35.30 -9.13
C TYR A 138 31.08 -36.55 -9.82
N ASP A 139 30.46 -36.96 -10.94
CA ASP A 139 30.86 -38.17 -11.67
C ASP A 139 32.11 -37.98 -12.55
N TYR A 140 32.44 -36.76 -12.97
CA TYR A 140 33.51 -36.51 -13.95
C TYR A 140 34.80 -35.86 -13.40
N ASN A 141 34.75 -35.12 -12.29
CA ASN A 141 35.86 -34.28 -11.83
C ASN A 141 36.25 -34.48 -10.36
N ALA A 142 36.60 -35.70 -9.97
CA ALA A 142 37.26 -36.00 -8.70
C ALA A 142 38.73 -35.48 -8.62
N THR A 143 39.02 -34.33 -9.22
CA THR A 143 40.33 -33.67 -9.20
C THR A 143 40.38 -32.67 -8.03
N GLU A 144 41.50 -32.54 -7.33
CA GLU A 144 41.68 -31.68 -6.13
C GLU A 144 41.17 -30.24 -6.29
N SER A 145 41.27 -29.67 -7.51
CA SER A 145 40.76 -28.33 -7.83
C SER A 145 39.24 -28.21 -7.69
N GLY A 146 38.49 -29.28 -7.95
CA GLY A 146 37.03 -29.33 -7.77
C GLY A 146 36.61 -29.13 -6.31
N ARG A 147 37.39 -29.64 -5.35
CA ARG A 147 37.10 -29.54 -3.90
C ARG A 147 37.14 -28.11 -3.36
N VAL A 148 37.94 -27.24 -3.98
CA VAL A 148 38.09 -25.84 -3.56
C VAL A 148 37.13 -24.91 -4.30
N VAL A 149 36.66 -25.25 -5.51
CA VAL A 149 35.73 -24.42 -6.30
C VAL A 149 34.26 -24.67 -5.96
N VAL A 150 33.89 -25.89 -5.55
CA VAL A 150 32.51 -26.23 -5.15
C VAL A 150 31.96 -25.45 -3.93
N PRO A 151 32.74 -25.10 -2.88
CA PRO A 151 32.22 -24.39 -1.72
C PRO A 151 31.76 -22.96 -2.05
N TRP A 152 32.57 -22.20 -2.80
CA TRP A 152 32.27 -20.80 -3.15
C TRP A 152 31.03 -20.71 -4.06
N ARG A 153 30.89 -21.64 -5.01
CA ARG A 153 29.72 -21.68 -5.89
C ARG A 153 28.44 -22.03 -5.12
N LYS A 154 28.51 -22.98 -4.17
CA LYS A 154 27.39 -23.31 -3.28
C LYS A 154 26.98 -22.09 -2.45
N GLN A 155 27.94 -21.37 -1.86
CA GLN A 155 27.69 -20.15 -1.09
C GLN A 155 27.00 -19.05 -1.91
N HIS A 156 27.46 -18.79 -3.14
CA HIS A 156 26.85 -17.79 -4.03
C HIS A 156 25.41 -18.15 -4.40
N LEU A 157 25.12 -19.43 -4.65
CA LEU A 157 23.77 -19.90 -4.95
C LEU A 157 22.81 -19.75 -3.76
N TYR A 158 23.25 -20.08 -2.55
CA TYR A 158 22.43 -19.85 -1.35
C TYR A 158 22.12 -18.37 -1.13
N GLN A 159 23.05 -17.46 -1.50
CA GLN A 159 22.79 -16.03 -1.47
C GLN A 159 21.72 -15.61 -2.48
N LEU A 160 21.75 -16.12 -3.72
CA LEU A 160 20.70 -15.87 -4.72
C LEU A 160 19.33 -16.39 -4.30
N ILE A 161 19.26 -17.62 -3.78
CA ILE A 161 18.00 -18.21 -3.28
C ILE A 161 17.46 -17.38 -2.12
N SER A 162 18.34 -16.88 -1.24
CA SER A 162 17.96 -16.01 -0.13
C SER A 162 17.37 -14.69 -0.63
N LEU A 163 17.94 -14.09 -1.69
CA LEU A 163 17.41 -12.87 -2.29
C LEU A 163 16.03 -13.08 -2.94
N GLU A 164 15.84 -14.16 -3.70
CA GLU A 164 14.53 -14.53 -4.27
C GLU A 164 13.49 -14.74 -3.16
N ALA A 165 13.88 -15.38 -2.04
CA ALA A 165 13.00 -15.55 -0.88
C ALA A 165 12.64 -14.22 -0.22
N VAL A 166 13.57 -13.27 -0.12
CA VAL A 166 13.28 -11.91 0.38
C VAL A 166 12.28 -11.19 -0.52
N PHE A 167 12.40 -11.31 -1.85
CA PHE A 167 11.42 -10.73 -2.77
C PHE A 167 10.04 -11.37 -2.66
N MET A 168 9.99 -12.68 -2.51
CA MET A 168 8.75 -13.39 -2.25
C MET A 168 8.10 -12.93 -0.95
N TYR A 169 8.87 -12.79 0.14
CA TYR A 169 8.38 -12.24 1.40
C TYR A 169 7.88 -10.79 1.23
N GLN A 170 8.64 -9.96 0.53
CA GLN A 170 8.27 -8.57 0.25
C GLN A 170 6.95 -8.47 -0.54
N SER A 171 6.72 -9.41 -1.47
CA SER A 171 5.48 -9.48 -2.25
C SER A 171 4.27 -9.82 -1.37
N LEU A 172 4.42 -10.73 -0.40
CA LEU A 172 3.36 -11.08 0.55
C LEU A 172 3.01 -9.93 1.47
N VAL A 173 4.02 -9.29 2.06
CA VAL A 173 3.81 -8.11 2.92
C VAL A 173 3.21 -6.96 2.09
N GLY A 174 3.72 -6.72 0.88
CA GLY A 174 3.17 -5.74 -0.05
C GLY A 174 1.70 -6.00 -0.38
N MET A 175 1.30 -7.26 -0.57
CA MET A 175 -0.11 -7.63 -0.78
C MET A 175 -0.99 -7.25 0.42
N VAL A 176 -0.54 -7.56 1.64
CA VAL A 176 -1.26 -7.20 2.86
C VAL A 176 -1.43 -5.68 2.97
N VAL A 177 -0.35 -4.93 2.70
CA VAL A 177 -0.39 -3.46 2.71
C VAL A 177 -1.35 -2.93 1.65
N LEU A 178 -1.33 -3.48 0.42
CA LEU A 178 -2.27 -3.09 -0.64
C LEU A 178 -3.73 -3.33 -0.24
N ILE A 179 -4.05 -4.47 0.39
CA ILE A 179 -5.39 -4.78 0.88
C ILE A 179 -5.86 -3.72 1.89
N VAL A 180 -4.97 -3.36 2.82
CA VAL A 180 -5.22 -2.30 3.80
C VAL A 180 -5.48 -0.97 3.08
N MET A 181 -4.65 -0.59 2.11
CA MET A 181 -4.85 0.63 1.31
C MET A 181 -6.21 0.63 0.58
N THR A 182 -6.57 -0.47 -0.07
CA THR A 182 -7.85 -0.62 -0.77
C THR A 182 -9.03 -0.51 0.20
N SER A 183 -8.92 -1.09 1.40
CA SER A 183 -9.98 -1.02 2.41
C SER A 183 -10.22 0.43 2.87
N PHE A 184 -9.15 1.18 3.14
CA PHE A 184 -9.24 2.59 3.52
C PHE A 184 -9.74 3.46 2.36
N ALA A 185 -9.28 3.23 1.14
CA ALA A 185 -9.75 3.94 -0.05
C ALA A 185 -11.25 3.73 -0.28
N ARG A 186 -11.76 2.51 -0.06
CA ARG A 186 -13.20 2.21 -0.13
C ARG A 186 -14.01 2.95 0.93
N VAL A 187 -13.53 2.96 2.17
CA VAL A 187 -14.19 3.72 3.27
C VAL A 187 -14.19 5.22 2.96
N ALA A 188 -13.08 5.75 2.43
CA ALA A 188 -12.99 7.16 2.02
C ALA A 188 -13.99 7.51 0.90
N LEU A 189 -14.17 6.64 -0.10
CA LEU A 189 -15.20 6.82 -1.15
C LEU A 189 -16.61 6.82 -0.58
N HIS A 190 -16.92 5.91 0.34
CA HIS A 190 -18.24 5.86 0.97
C HIS A 190 -18.52 7.13 1.78
N SER A 191 -17.55 7.59 2.57
CA SER A 191 -17.67 8.83 3.36
C SER A 191 -17.82 10.08 2.47
N SER A 192 -17.11 10.12 1.33
CA SER A 192 -17.22 11.23 0.39
C SER A 192 -18.60 11.31 -0.28
N LYS A 193 -19.23 10.17 -0.57
CA LYS A 193 -20.61 10.14 -1.07
C LYS A 193 -21.58 10.73 -0.03
N THR A 194 -21.42 10.39 1.25
CA THR A 194 -22.26 10.94 2.32
C THR A 194 -22.06 12.44 2.50
N GLN A 195 -20.83 12.94 2.48
CA GLN A 195 -20.58 14.39 2.58
C GLN A 195 -21.07 15.17 1.35
N ALA A 196 -20.90 14.64 0.13
CA ALA A 196 -21.38 15.30 -1.09
C ALA A 196 -22.91 15.41 -1.13
N VAL A 197 -23.63 14.41 -0.60
CA VAL A 197 -25.09 14.45 -0.47
C VAL A 197 -25.54 15.50 0.56
N VAL A 198 -24.83 15.61 1.70
CA VAL A 198 -25.14 16.63 2.72
C VAL A 198 -24.89 18.05 2.19
N VAL A 199 -23.78 18.29 1.50
CA VAL A 199 -23.48 19.62 0.91
C VAL A 199 -24.45 20.00 -0.22
N MET A 200 -25.02 19.03 -0.94
CA MET A 200 -26.03 19.31 -1.98
C MET A 200 -27.43 19.60 -1.42
N GLN A 201 -27.74 19.20 -0.18
CA GLN A 201 -29.02 19.52 0.46
C GLN A 201 -29.07 20.93 1.06
N ASP A 202 -27.92 21.58 1.25
CA ASP A 202 -27.82 22.93 1.84
C ASP A 202 -27.81 24.08 0.80
N ILE A 203 -28.22 23.84 -0.46
CA ILE A 203 -28.40 24.94 -1.42
C ILE A 203 -29.77 25.59 -1.16
N PRO A 204 -29.84 26.85 -0.67
CA PRO A 204 -31.11 27.49 -0.40
C PRO A 204 -31.84 27.78 -1.71
N SER A 205 -33.14 27.47 -1.75
CA SER A 205 -34.05 27.96 -2.79
C SER A 205 -34.08 29.49 -2.74
N PRO A 206 -33.76 30.21 -3.83
CA PRO A 206 -34.00 31.65 -3.88
C PRO A 206 -35.50 31.89 -4.08
N ASP A 207 -36.13 32.48 -3.06
CA ASP A 207 -37.39 33.23 -3.19
C ASP A 207 -37.14 34.57 -3.92
#